data_AF-A0A2V7JUC7-F1
#
_entry.id   AF-A0A2V7JUC7-F1
#
_cell.length_a   1.000
_cell.length_b   1.000
_cell.length_c   1.000
_cell.angle_alpha   90.00
_cell.angle_beta   90.00
_cell.angle_gamma   90.00
#
_symmetry.space_group_name_H-M   'P 1'
#
loop_
_entity.id
_entity.type
_entity.pdbx_description
1 polymer ?
#
loop_
_entity_poly.entity_id
_entity_poly.type
_entity_poly.pdbx_seq_one_letter_code
_entity_poly.pdbx_strand_id
1 'polypeptide(L)'
;MLLSAFAPLPALVDAVSGTPPPDADLVRPAAYTLFAPLSDVLDALTFLSLERARAFLIAWMGILAVWGFARPGGGSSLLRRLAGAALGALIVPLGGVAAVLLPRPVPRLVTADSTVTVIDYHAHTAVSHDGRRGWSADDLAAWHAAQGFEASYVTDHNVVFTHPIDEPIRLLPGVEWSVYQQHVVALGAVSPIDRAPYTGDTRGMLALFGELHGDLAAFVEAGVDGFEIVNCAPKALGFPAPARGRVLQLAAEHDLLVVGASDNHGWGEVTCVWNLSSPSAHGFRANRVVARPIALAQGDWESWTAAYTQPWLMLQSLSWSERSSWITWIVVILIYRSVPRREGDAGGIGILARSLSLKILKLGRPKKVEPAS
;
A
#
# COMPACT_ATOMS: atom_id res chain seq x y z
N MET A 1 -8.85 -8.27 -18.44
CA MET A 1 -9.36 -9.14 -17.36
C MET A 1 -9.33 -10.62 -17.75
N LEU A 2 -9.98 -11.04 -18.84
CA LEU A 2 -9.90 -12.45 -19.30
C LEU A 2 -8.51 -12.81 -19.83
N LEU A 3 -7.88 -11.90 -20.61
CA LEU A 3 -6.52 -12.13 -21.11
C LEU A 3 -5.47 -12.26 -19.99
N SER A 4 -5.61 -11.48 -18.91
CA SER A 4 -4.70 -11.58 -17.75
C SER A 4 -4.93 -12.85 -16.92
N ALA A 5 -6.05 -13.56 -17.11
CA ALA A 5 -6.32 -14.82 -16.44
C ALA A 5 -5.52 -16.00 -17.04
N PHE A 6 -4.98 -15.86 -18.25
CA PHE A 6 -4.11 -16.88 -18.86
C PHE A 6 -2.68 -16.85 -18.32
N ALA A 7 -2.28 -15.77 -17.64
CA ALA A 7 -0.99 -15.63 -16.99
C ALA A 7 -1.17 -14.88 -15.65
N PRO A 8 -1.84 -15.51 -14.66
CA PRO A 8 -2.07 -14.88 -13.37
C PRO A 8 -0.77 -14.79 -12.58
N LEU A 9 -0.62 -13.70 -11.81
CA LEU A 9 0.40 -13.63 -10.78
C LEU A 9 -0.11 -14.38 -9.53
N PRO A 10 0.77 -15.08 -8.80
CA PRO A 10 0.39 -15.61 -7.49
C PRO A 10 0.02 -14.47 -6.53
N ALA A 11 -0.77 -14.76 -5.51
CA ALA A 11 -1.15 -13.75 -4.52
C ALA A 11 0.07 -13.23 -3.74
N LEU A 12 1.01 -14.13 -3.45
CA LEU A 12 2.24 -13.89 -2.71
C LEU A 12 3.40 -14.64 -3.38
N VAL A 13 4.61 -14.13 -3.19
CA VAL A 13 5.87 -14.83 -3.49
C VAL A 13 6.83 -14.64 -2.33
N ASP A 14 7.66 -15.64 -2.09
CA ASP A 14 8.90 -15.48 -1.36
C ASP A 14 9.84 -14.57 -2.17
N ALA A 15 10.27 -13.46 -1.59
CA ALA A 15 11.06 -12.42 -2.27
C ALA A 15 12.51 -12.85 -2.54
N VAL A 16 12.99 -13.92 -1.89
CA VAL A 16 14.32 -14.51 -2.10
C VAL A 16 14.29 -15.47 -3.29
N SER A 17 13.33 -16.39 -3.32
CA SER A 17 13.23 -17.44 -4.34
C SER A 17 12.38 -17.05 -5.56
N GLY A 18 11.50 -16.06 -5.42
CA GLY A 18 10.49 -15.70 -6.42
C GLY A 18 9.35 -16.70 -6.57
N THR A 19 9.29 -17.73 -5.71
CA THR A 19 8.28 -18.79 -5.77
C THR A 19 7.11 -18.53 -4.82
N PRO A 20 5.89 -18.98 -5.12
CA PRO A 20 4.77 -18.88 -4.18
C PRO A 20 5.08 -19.65 -2.88
N PRO A 21 4.88 -19.06 -1.69
CA PRO A 21 5.08 -19.77 -0.43
C PRO A 21 4.01 -20.86 -0.26
N PRO A 22 4.36 -22.10 0.13
CA PRO A 22 3.39 -23.20 0.24
C PRO A 22 2.48 -23.11 1.47
N ASP A 23 2.87 -22.32 2.47
CA ASP A 23 2.32 -22.29 3.84
C ASP A 23 1.84 -20.89 4.26
N ALA A 24 1.69 -19.97 3.31
CA ALA A 24 1.16 -18.63 3.55
C ALA A 24 0.23 -18.18 2.40
N ASP A 25 -0.89 -17.54 2.75
CA ASP A 25 -1.85 -17.01 1.77
C ASP A 25 -2.54 -15.73 2.29
N LEU A 26 -3.28 -15.05 1.41
CA LEU A 26 -4.09 -13.88 1.73
C LEU A 26 -5.57 -14.23 1.86
N VAL A 27 -6.12 -14.08 3.07
CA VAL A 27 -7.55 -14.15 3.30
C VAL A 27 -8.18 -12.78 3.01
N ARG A 28 -9.20 -12.77 2.16
CA ARG A 28 -9.92 -11.56 1.75
C ARG A 28 -11.27 -11.49 2.46
N PRO A 29 -11.57 -10.40 3.19
CA PRO A 29 -12.90 -10.20 3.74
C PRO A 29 -13.98 -10.21 2.64
N ALA A 30 -15.20 -10.65 2.98
CA ALA A 30 -16.30 -10.69 2.00
C ALA A 30 -16.60 -9.30 1.41
N ALA A 31 -16.52 -8.25 2.23
CA ALA A 31 -16.69 -6.87 1.79
C ALA A 31 -15.57 -6.41 0.82
N TYR A 32 -14.32 -6.85 1.04
CA TYR A 32 -13.24 -6.61 0.07
C TYR A 32 -13.58 -7.23 -1.28
N THR A 33 -13.97 -8.50 -1.29
CA THR A 33 -14.31 -9.23 -2.52
C THR A 33 -15.53 -8.61 -3.21
N LEU A 34 -16.58 -8.25 -2.47
CA LEU A 34 -17.77 -7.60 -3.01
C LEU A 34 -17.43 -6.28 -3.71
N PHE A 35 -16.49 -5.51 -3.16
CA PHE A 35 -16.04 -4.23 -3.72
C PHE A 35 -14.69 -4.33 -4.43
N ALA A 36 -14.29 -5.52 -4.90
CA ALA A 36 -13.00 -5.77 -5.52
C ALA A 36 -12.62 -4.72 -6.59
N PRO A 37 -13.52 -4.26 -7.49
CA PRO A 37 -13.14 -3.23 -8.46
C PRO A 37 -12.60 -1.93 -7.87
N LEU A 38 -13.13 -1.52 -6.71
CA LEU A 38 -12.61 -0.35 -6.00
C LEU A 38 -11.35 -0.74 -5.23
N SER A 39 -11.41 -1.79 -4.42
CA SER A 39 -10.29 -2.19 -3.56
C SER A 39 -9.01 -2.51 -4.34
N ASP A 40 -9.12 -3.29 -5.43
CA ASP A 40 -7.98 -3.69 -6.27
C ASP A 40 -7.31 -2.47 -6.92
N VAL A 41 -8.12 -1.49 -7.38
CA VAL A 41 -7.59 -0.24 -7.96
C VAL A 41 -6.85 0.57 -6.90
N LEU A 42 -7.44 0.72 -5.71
CA LEU A 42 -6.81 1.48 -4.64
C LEU A 42 -5.52 0.80 -4.16
N ASP A 43 -5.51 -0.52 -4.01
CA ASP A 43 -4.30 -1.28 -3.62
C ASP A 43 -3.22 -1.17 -4.71
N ALA A 44 -3.58 -1.28 -5.99
CA ALA A 44 -2.64 -1.08 -7.08
C ALA A 44 -2.06 0.34 -7.13
N LEU A 45 -2.83 1.36 -6.76
CA LEU A 45 -2.31 2.73 -6.66
C LEU A 45 -1.35 2.90 -5.48
N THR A 46 -1.56 2.19 -4.38
CA THR A 46 -0.65 2.18 -3.23
C THR A 46 0.72 1.58 -3.59
N PHE A 47 0.76 0.57 -4.46
CA PHE A 47 2.01 -0.11 -4.84
C PHE A 47 2.73 0.51 -6.04
N LEU A 48 2.62 1.82 -6.26
CA LEU A 48 3.43 2.51 -7.26
C LEU A 48 4.72 3.03 -6.62
N SER A 49 5.86 2.77 -7.26
CA SER A 49 7.08 3.52 -6.93
C SER A 49 6.92 5.00 -7.27
N LEU A 50 7.70 5.89 -6.65
CA LEU A 50 7.54 7.34 -6.78
C LEU A 50 7.60 7.81 -8.24
N GLU A 51 8.58 7.33 -9.00
CA GLU A 51 8.71 7.70 -10.42
C GLU A 51 7.58 7.13 -11.27
N ARG A 52 7.13 5.91 -10.98
CA ARG A 52 5.98 5.30 -11.66
C ARG A 52 4.67 5.99 -11.31
N ALA A 53 4.50 6.44 -10.07
CA ALA A 53 3.35 7.22 -9.63
C ALA A 53 3.25 8.55 -10.38
N ARG A 54 4.37 9.28 -10.52
CA ARG A 54 4.44 10.52 -11.30
C ARG A 54 4.07 10.28 -12.77
N ALA A 55 4.68 9.27 -13.39
CA ALA A 55 4.41 8.93 -14.79
C ALA A 55 2.95 8.51 -15.01
N PHE A 56 2.41 7.66 -14.11
CA PHE A 56 1.01 7.24 -14.13
C PHE A 56 0.06 8.43 -14.02
N LEU A 57 0.31 9.32 -13.06
CA LEU A 57 -0.50 10.51 -12.82
C LEU A 57 -0.52 11.41 -14.06
N ILE A 58 0.64 11.78 -14.61
CA ILE A 58 0.75 12.64 -15.78
C ILE A 58 0.03 12.03 -16.99
N ALA A 59 0.28 10.75 -17.27
CA ALA A 59 -0.31 10.08 -18.42
C ALA A 59 -1.84 9.99 -18.32
N TRP A 60 -2.36 9.49 -17.19
CA TRP A 60 -3.81 9.32 -17.03
C TRP A 60 -4.56 10.65 -16.87
N MET A 61 -3.97 11.66 -16.24
CA MET A 61 -4.55 13.01 -16.22
C MET A 61 -4.69 13.56 -17.64
N GLY A 62 -3.65 13.42 -18.48
CA GLY A 62 -3.69 13.85 -19.88
C GLY A 62 -4.75 13.10 -20.69
N ILE A 63 -4.76 11.77 -20.60
CA ILE A 63 -5.73 10.91 -21.32
C ILE A 63 -7.17 11.26 -20.92
N LEU A 64 -7.46 11.37 -19.62
CA LEU A 64 -8.81 11.66 -19.13
C LEU A 64 -9.22 13.11 -19.39
N ALA A 65 -8.28 14.06 -19.40
CA ALA A 65 -8.56 15.43 -19.82
C ALA A 65 -8.97 15.50 -21.29
N VAL A 66 -8.21 14.85 -22.18
CA VAL A 66 -8.52 14.77 -23.61
C VAL A 66 -9.86 14.08 -23.83
N TRP A 67 -10.11 12.96 -23.14
CA TRP A 67 -11.39 12.25 -23.23
C TRP A 67 -12.56 13.10 -22.72
N GLY A 68 -12.40 13.79 -21.59
CA GLY A 68 -13.39 14.70 -21.03
C GLY A 68 -13.70 15.88 -21.97
N PHE A 69 -12.68 16.41 -22.64
CA PHE A 69 -12.83 17.47 -23.64
C PHE A 69 -13.54 16.99 -24.92
N ALA A 70 -13.21 15.80 -25.39
CA ALA A 70 -13.67 15.24 -26.67
C ALA A 70 -15.05 14.56 -26.59
N ARG A 71 -15.63 14.40 -25.39
CA ARG A 71 -16.85 13.61 -25.18
C ARG A 71 -18.07 14.17 -25.95
N PRO A 72 -18.70 13.41 -26.87
CA PRO A 72 -19.91 13.83 -27.56
C PRO A 72 -21.09 13.94 -26.59
N GLY A 73 -21.80 15.07 -26.58
CA GLY A 73 -23.02 15.28 -25.77
C GLY A 73 -22.92 16.37 -24.69
N GLY A 74 -21.73 16.90 -24.39
CA GLY A 74 -21.59 18.17 -23.70
C GLY A 74 -21.80 19.29 -24.72
N GLY A 75 -22.91 20.04 -24.63
CA GLY A 75 -23.27 21.06 -25.62
C GLY A 75 -22.11 21.96 -26.07
N SER A 76 -22.24 22.56 -27.27
CA SER A 76 -21.20 23.26 -28.07
C SER A 76 -20.34 24.34 -27.39
N SER A 77 -20.59 24.67 -26.12
CA SER A 77 -19.80 25.64 -25.36
C SER A 77 -18.44 25.08 -24.94
N LEU A 78 -17.39 25.84 -25.26
CA LEU A 78 -16.02 25.59 -24.82
C LEU A 78 -15.92 25.39 -23.30
N LEU A 79 -16.70 26.14 -22.50
CA LEU A 79 -16.71 26.03 -21.03
C LEU A 79 -17.09 24.63 -20.55
N ARG A 80 -18.07 23.96 -21.20
CA ARG A 80 -18.46 22.60 -20.82
C ARG A 80 -17.39 21.57 -21.15
N ARG A 81 -16.65 21.77 -22.25
CA ARG A 81 -15.52 20.91 -22.63
C ARG A 81 -14.34 21.07 -21.68
N LEU A 82 -14.02 22.31 -21.29
CA LEU A 82 -13.00 22.59 -20.30
C LEU A 82 -13.36 22.02 -18.93
N ALA A 83 -14.62 22.16 -18.50
CA ALA A 83 -15.12 21.53 -17.28
C ALA A 83 -15.03 20.00 -17.34
N GLY A 84 -15.40 19.39 -18.48
CA GLY A 84 -15.25 17.95 -18.71
C GLY A 84 -13.80 17.48 -18.64
N ALA A 85 -12.88 18.24 -19.23
CA ALA A 85 -11.44 17.98 -19.17
C ALA A 85 -10.90 18.05 -17.73
N ALA A 86 -11.27 19.10 -16.99
CA ALA A 86 -10.88 19.28 -15.59
C ALA A 86 -11.41 18.15 -14.71
N LEU A 87 -12.70 17.80 -14.84
CA LEU A 87 -13.30 16.68 -14.12
C LEU A 87 -12.63 15.35 -14.47
N GLY A 88 -12.32 15.11 -15.74
CA GLY A 88 -11.58 13.93 -16.19
C GLY A 88 -10.20 13.84 -15.54
N ALA A 89 -9.43 14.94 -15.58
CA ALA A 89 -8.10 15.00 -14.99
C ALA A 89 -8.13 14.79 -13.46
N LEU A 90 -9.12 15.34 -12.76
CA LEU A 90 -9.22 15.26 -11.29
C LEU A 90 -9.49 13.84 -10.76
N ILE A 91 -10.01 12.92 -11.56
CA ILE A 91 -10.30 11.54 -11.13
C ILE A 91 -9.03 10.83 -10.63
N VAL A 92 -7.89 11.04 -11.28
CA VAL A 92 -6.64 10.35 -10.96
C VAL A 92 -6.07 10.78 -9.60
N PRO A 93 -5.85 12.09 -9.31
CA PRO A 93 -5.39 12.51 -8.00
C PRO A 93 -6.41 12.20 -6.89
N LEU A 94 -7.72 12.29 -7.18
CA LEU A 94 -8.74 11.87 -6.21
C LEU A 94 -8.66 10.37 -5.90
N GLY A 95 -8.38 9.53 -6.91
CA GLY A 95 -8.11 8.11 -6.73
C GLY A 95 -6.87 7.85 -5.87
N GLY A 96 -5.78 8.60 -6.08
CA GLY A 96 -4.58 8.54 -5.23
C GLY A 96 -4.85 8.95 -3.78
N VAL A 97 -5.60 10.04 -3.57
CA VAL A 97 -6.05 10.45 -2.23
C VAL A 97 -6.91 9.36 -1.57
N ALA A 98 -7.85 8.77 -2.32
CA ALA A 98 -8.67 7.67 -1.82
C ALA A 98 -7.82 6.43 -1.49
N ALA A 99 -6.80 6.10 -2.29
CA ALA A 99 -5.93 4.96 -2.03
C ALA A 99 -5.21 5.09 -0.68
N VAL A 100 -4.84 6.32 -0.32
CA VAL A 100 -4.11 6.67 0.89
C VAL A 100 -5.01 6.87 2.12
N LEU A 101 -6.24 7.37 1.95
CA LEU A 101 -7.08 7.82 3.07
C LEU A 101 -8.38 7.07 3.26
N LEU A 102 -8.89 6.34 2.27
CA LEU A 102 -10.22 5.73 2.36
C LEU A 102 -10.13 4.44 3.19
N PRO A 103 -10.72 4.40 4.41
CA PRO A 103 -10.72 3.21 5.23
C PRO A 103 -11.49 2.11 4.52
N ARG A 104 -10.91 0.91 4.46
CA ARG A 104 -11.53 -0.23 3.78
C ARG A 104 -11.05 -1.55 4.39
N PRO A 105 -11.85 -2.63 4.27
CA PRO A 105 -11.33 -3.97 4.53
C PRO A 105 -10.11 -4.22 3.64
N VAL A 106 -9.13 -4.97 4.12
CA VAL A 106 -7.92 -5.33 3.36
C VAL A 106 -7.63 -6.82 3.46
N PRO A 107 -6.88 -7.41 2.51
CA PRO A 107 -6.46 -8.80 2.60
C PRO A 107 -5.40 -8.94 3.69
N ARG A 108 -5.56 -9.95 4.54
CA ARG A 108 -4.62 -10.26 5.63
C ARG A 108 -3.82 -11.52 5.33
N LEU A 109 -2.57 -11.57 5.78
CA LEU A 109 -1.79 -12.79 5.76
C LEU A 109 -2.38 -13.80 6.76
N VAL A 110 -2.36 -15.06 6.35
CA VAL A 110 -2.51 -16.22 7.23
C VAL A 110 -1.40 -17.21 6.92
N THR A 111 -0.87 -17.86 7.96
CA THR A 111 0.14 -18.91 7.83
C THR A 111 -0.43 -20.24 8.31
N ALA A 112 0.04 -21.34 7.72
CA ALA A 112 -0.26 -22.70 8.19
C ALA A 112 0.71 -23.14 9.28
N ASP A 113 1.93 -22.60 9.29
CA ASP A 113 2.94 -22.85 10.31
C ASP A 113 2.74 -21.91 11.49
N SER A 114 2.46 -22.48 12.66
CA SER A 114 2.30 -21.72 13.92
C SER A 114 3.62 -21.55 14.69
N THR A 115 4.74 -22.02 14.15
CA THR A 115 6.07 -21.89 14.77
C THR A 115 6.80 -20.61 14.33
N VAL A 116 6.31 -19.96 13.28
CA VAL A 116 6.80 -18.66 12.81
C VAL A 116 5.98 -17.52 13.40
N THR A 117 6.61 -16.37 13.57
CA THR A 117 5.93 -15.11 13.93
C THR A 117 5.82 -14.22 12.70
N VAL A 118 4.62 -13.71 12.41
CA VAL A 118 4.41 -12.71 11.35
C VAL A 118 4.78 -11.32 11.89
N ILE A 119 5.92 -10.79 11.48
CA ILE A 119 6.50 -9.57 12.06
C ILE A 119 6.75 -8.48 11.00
N ASP A 120 6.58 -7.22 11.37
CA ASP A 120 7.11 -6.10 10.61
C ASP A 120 8.36 -5.52 11.29
N TYR A 121 9.38 -5.21 10.49
CA TYR A 121 10.67 -4.75 10.99
C TYR A 121 10.84 -3.23 10.93
N HIS A 122 9.94 -2.51 10.27
CA HIS A 122 10.09 -1.09 10.03
C HIS A 122 8.74 -0.41 9.83
N ALA A 123 8.34 0.41 10.82
CA ALA A 123 7.14 1.23 10.74
C ALA A 123 7.22 2.45 11.66
N HIS A 124 6.39 3.46 11.40
CA HIS A 124 6.45 4.78 12.01
C HIS A 124 5.12 5.16 12.66
N THR A 125 5.21 5.98 13.70
CA THR A 125 4.10 6.69 14.34
C THR A 125 4.14 8.18 13.97
N ALA A 126 3.21 8.97 14.51
CA ALA A 126 3.21 10.42 14.41
C ALA A 126 4.36 11.10 15.17
N VAL A 127 5.17 10.35 15.92
CA VAL A 127 6.39 10.86 16.56
C VAL A 127 7.50 11.04 15.53
N SER A 128 7.53 10.21 14.48
CA SER A 128 8.39 10.44 13.33
C SER A 128 8.04 11.74 12.60
N HIS A 129 9.05 12.38 11.98
CA HIS A 129 8.89 13.70 11.36
C HIS A 129 7.98 13.73 10.12
N ASP A 130 7.75 12.58 9.49
CA ASP A 130 6.96 12.37 8.29
C ASP A 130 5.83 11.34 8.52
N GLY A 131 5.66 10.91 9.78
CA GLY A 131 4.48 10.19 10.21
C GLY A 131 3.22 11.05 10.05
N ARG A 132 2.12 10.42 9.65
CA ARG A 132 0.82 11.10 9.55
C ARG A 132 0.45 11.69 10.90
N ARG A 133 0.11 12.98 10.92
CA ARG A 133 -0.34 13.66 12.14
C ARG A 133 -1.50 12.89 12.79
N GLY A 134 -1.36 12.57 14.07
CA GLY A 134 -2.36 11.84 14.85
C GLY A 134 -2.34 10.32 14.66
N TRP A 135 -1.39 9.77 13.89
CA TRP A 135 -1.14 8.33 13.81
C TRP A 135 -0.46 7.83 15.08
N SER A 136 -1.27 7.36 16.03
CA SER A 136 -0.77 6.86 17.30
C SER A 136 -0.17 5.46 17.17
N ALA A 137 0.55 5.02 18.21
CA ALA A 137 1.03 3.64 18.28
C ALA A 137 -0.14 2.63 18.33
N ASP A 138 -1.28 2.99 18.94
CA ASP A 138 -2.50 2.17 18.92
C ASP A 138 -3.06 2.02 17.50
N ASP A 139 -3.09 3.12 16.72
CA ASP A 139 -3.53 3.08 15.32
C ASP A 139 -2.60 2.21 14.47
N LEU A 140 -1.29 2.32 14.71
CA LEU A 140 -0.27 1.50 14.07
C LEU A 140 -0.47 0.01 14.37
N ALA A 141 -0.70 -0.35 15.63
CA ALA A 141 -0.95 -1.73 16.04
C ALA A 141 -2.26 -2.27 15.42
N ALA A 142 -3.33 -1.47 15.40
CA ALA A 142 -4.59 -1.83 14.76
C ALA A 142 -4.45 -2.05 13.25
N TRP A 143 -3.68 -1.20 12.56
CA TRP A 143 -3.39 -1.35 11.14
C TRP A 143 -2.64 -2.64 10.85
N HIS A 144 -1.58 -2.93 11.62
CA HIS A 144 -0.81 -4.17 11.47
C HIS A 144 -1.65 -5.43 11.73
N ALA A 145 -2.47 -5.41 12.79
CA ALA A 145 -3.40 -6.49 13.09
C ALA A 145 -4.36 -6.76 11.93
N ALA A 146 -4.85 -5.72 11.26
CA ALA A 146 -5.71 -5.84 10.08
C ALA A 146 -5.02 -6.50 8.88
N GLN A 147 -3.69 -6.41 8.77
CA GLN A 147 -2.89 -7.09 7.73
C GLN A 147 -2.50 -8.53 8.11
N GLY A 148 -2.75 -8.97 9.34
CA GLY A 148 -2.34 -10.28 9.84
C GLY A 148 -0.92 -10.33 10.42
N PHE A 149 -0.33 -9.20 10.80
CA PHE A 149 0.87 -9.21 11.64
C PHE A 149 0.53 -9.60 13.08
N GLU A 150 1.54 -10.11 13.79
CA GLU A 150 1.50 -10.51 15.19
C GLU A 150 2.43 -9.64 16.06
N ALA A 151 3.42 -9.01 15.43
CA ALA A 151 4.29 -8.01 16.05
C ALA A 151 4.80 -6.98 15.01
N SER A 152 5.24 -5.83 15.49
CA SER A 152 5.90 -4.80 14.67
C SER A 152 6.96 -4.09 15.49
N TYR A 153 8.14 -3.87 14.91
CA TYR A 153 9.06 -2.86 15.43
C TYR A 153 8.53 -1.46 15.10
N VAL A 154 8.68 -0.54 16.04
CA VAL A 154 8.42 0.89 15.83
C VAL A 154 9.75 1.59 15.73
N THR A 155 10.01 2.19 14.58
CA THR A 155 11.33 2.69 14.16
C THR A 155 11.22 4.16 13.76
N ASP A 156 10.59 4.98 14.61
CA ASP A 156 10.45 6.42 14.36
C ASP A 156 11.81 7.07 14.11
N HIS A 157 11.89 7.90 13.05
CA HIS A 157 13.09 8.66 12.70
C HIS A 157 13.75 9.35 13.90
N ASN A 158 14.93 8.85 14.27
CA ASN A 158 15.80 9.38 15.32
C ASN A 158 15.16 9.47 16.71
N VAL A 159 14.07 8.73 16.95
CA VAL A 159 13.39 8.67 18.24
C VAL A 159 13.24 7.22 18.64
N VAL A 160 13.85 6.84 19.76
CA VAL A 160 13.77 5.47 20.28
C VAL A 160 12.37 5.22 20.82
N PHE A 161 11.69 4.22 20.28
CA PHE A 161 10.44 3.74 20.83
C PHE A 161 10.68 2.92 22.10
N THR A 162 10.04 3.29 23.20
CA THR A 162 10.23 2.65 24.52
C THR A 162 8.93 2.25 25.21
N HIS A 163 7.79 2.40 24.53
CA HIS A 163 6.46 2.18 25.12
C HIS A 163 5.97 0.77 24.82
N PRO A 164 5.63 -0.05 25.83
CA PRO A 164 5.06 -1.37 25.56
C PRO A 164 3.60 -1.23 25.09
N ILE A 165 3.30 -1.87 23.96
CA ILE A 165 1.93 -2.16 23.52
C ILE A 165 1.91 -3.66 23.19
N ASP A 166 1.02 -4.41 23.84
CA ASP A 166 0.89 -5.86 23.62
C ASP A 166 -0.36 -6.22 22.79
N GLU A 167 -1.33 -5.31 22.69
CA GLU A 167 -2.62 -5.53 22.03
C GLU A 167 -2.92 -4.41 21.02
N PRO A 168 -3.54 -4.69 19.86
CA PRO A 168 -3.93 -6.01 19.36
C PRO A 168 -2.75 -6.86 18.85
N ILE A 169 -1.56 -6.25 18.73
CA ILE A 169 -0.30 -6.93 18.43
C ILE A 169 0.80 -6.34 19.30
N ARG A 170 1.91 -7.06 19.44
CA ARG A 170 3.06 -6.54 20.18
C ARG A 170 3.83 -5.51 19.35
N LEU A 171 3.98 -4.30 19.89
CA LEU A 171 4.92 -3.31 19.39
C LEU A 171 6.26 -3.43 20.11
N LEU A 172 7.33 -3.53 19.33
CA LEU A 172 8.68 -3.78 19.78
C LEU A 172 9.53 -2.49 19.67
N PRO A 173 10.46 -2.28 20.61
CA PRO A 173 11.33 -1.11 20.61
C PRO A 173 12.27 -1.12 19.40
N GLY A 174 12.48 0.05 18.81
CA GLY A 174 13.38 0.26 17.69
C GLY A 174 13.56 1.75 17.41
N VAL A 175 14.36 2.04 16.39
CA VAL A 175 14.61 3.40 15.88
C VAL A 175 15.18 3.32 14.47
N GLU A 176 14.86 4.29 13.63
CA GLU A 176 15.52 4.49 12.35
C GLU A 176 16.41 5.73 12.41
N TRP A 177 17.73 5.53 12.32
CA TRP A 177 18.70 6.62 12.31
C TRP A 177 18.84 7.20 10.92
N SER A 178 18.52 8.49 10.79
CA SER A 178 18.76 9.24 9.55
C SER A 178 20.21 9.73 9.53
N VAL A 179 21.03 9.07 8.71
CA VAL A 179 22.47 9.34 8.57
C VAL A 179 22.82 9.70 7.12
N TYR A 180 24.11 9.84 6.80
CA TYR A 180 24.54 10.33 5.49
C TYR A 180 23.95 9.51 4.33
N GLN A 181 22.96 10.08 3.65
CA GLN A 181 22.24 9.51 2.49
C GLN A 181 21.62 8.13 2.73
N GLN A 182 21.53 7.67 3.96
CA GLN A 182 21.08 6.33 4.33
C GLN A 182 20.21 6.40 5.58
N HIS A 183 19.36 5.40 5.72
CA HIS A 183 18.67 5.14 6.96
C HIS A 183 19.12 3.79 7.52
N VAL A 184 19.39 3.76 8.82
CA VAL A 184 19.84 2.55 9.52
C VAL A 184 18.83 2.23 10.61
N VAL A 185 18.16 1.09 10.46
CA VAL A 185 17.21 0.58 11.45
C VAL A 185 17.96 -0.17 12.54
N ALA A 186 17.73 0.20 13.79
CA ALA A 186 18.20 -0.53 14.96
C ALA A 186 16.99 -1.11 15.70
N LEU A 187 17.05 -2.43 15.96
CA LEU A 187 15.94 -3.21 16.50
C LEU A 187 16.23 -3.63 17.94
N GLY A 188 15.22 -3.60 18.82
CA GLY A 188 15.32 -4.01 20.20
C GLY A 188 15.64 -2.86 21.16
N ALA A 189 16.30 -3.18 22.28
CA ALA A 189 16.67 -2.19 23.29
C ALA A 189 17.83 -1.32 22.76
N VAL A 190 17.49 -0.13 22.26
CA VAL A 190 18.46 0.81 21.69
C VAL A 190 18.60 2.05 22.58
N SER A 191 19.83 2.50 22.79
CA SER A 191 20.08 3.78 23.46
C SER A 191 20.07 4.93 22.45
N PRO A 192 19.55 6.12 22.80
CA PRO A 192 19.69 7.30 21.96
C PRO A 192 21.16 7.64 21.71
N ILE A 193 21.50 8.08 20.51
CA ILE A 193 22.87 8.47 20.12
C ILE A 193 22.92 9.94 19.65
N ASP A 194 24.09 10.57 19.74
CA ASP A 194 24.36 11.80 19.00
C ASP A 194 24.67 11.47 17.53
N ARG A 195 23.75 11.83 16.64
CA ARG A 195 23.87 11.54 15.21
C ARG A 195 24.75 12.53 14.44
N ALA A 196 25.09 13.68 15.02
CA ALA A 196 25.81 14.73 14.30
C ALA A 196 27.07 14.22 13.56
N PRO A 197 27.90 13.34 14.13
CA PRO A 197 29.09 12.80 13.47
C PRO A 197 28.80 11.92 12.24
N TYR A 198 27.59 11.36 12.12
CA TYR A 198 27.26 10.33 11.14
C TYR A 198 26.52 10.87 9.89
N THR A 199 26.27 12.18 9.86
CA THR A 199 25.46 12.82 8.81
C THR A 199 26.26 13.47 7.69
N GLY A 200 27.57 13.61 7.84
CA GLY A 200 28.40 14.43 6.95
C GLY A 200 28.96 13.69 5.72
N ASP A 201 29.37 12.43 5.88
CA ASP A 201 29.97 11.63 4.81
C ASP A 201 29.79 10.11 5.04
N THR A 202 30.19 9.31 4.05
CA THR A 202 30.12 7.84 4.11
C THR A 202 30.93 7.25 5.25
N ARG A 203 32.08 7.85 5.60
CA ARG A 203 32.93 7.33 6.69
C ARG A 203 32.23 7.51 8.04
N GLY A 204 31.64 8.67 8.27
CA GLY A 204 30.81 8.95 9.43
C GLY A 204 29.63 8.00 9.50
N MET A 205 28.90 7.81 8.41
CA MET A 205 27.79 6.84 8.40
C MET A 205 28.25 5.41 8.75
N LEU A 206 29.38 4.94 8.22
CA LEU A 206 29.90 3.62 8.57
C LEU A 206 30.38 3.54 10.03
N ALA A 207 30.83 4.65 10.61
CA ALA A 207 31.22 4.70 12.02
C ALA A 207 30.02 4.55 12.98
N LEU A 208 28.78 4.84 12.54
CA LEU A 208 27.56 4.60 13.32
C LEU A 208 27.49 3.15 13.82
N PHE A 209 27.86 2.20 12.99
CA PHE A 209 27.72 0.80 13.34
C PHE A 209 28.64 0.40 14.51
N GLY A 210 29.80 1.04 14.66
CA GLY A 210 30.65 0.90 15.85
C GLY A 210 30.00 1.47 17.11
N GLU A 211 29.32 2.63 17.00
CA GLU A 211 28.58 3.26 18.10
C GLU A 211 27.41 2.38 18.59
N LEU A 212 26.70 1.72 17.67
CA LEU A 212 25.58 0.84 18.00
C LEU A 212 26.01 -0.48 18.66
N HIS A 213 27.27 -0.92 18.48
CA HIS A 213 27.74 -2.26 18.87
C HIS A 213 28.84 -2.33 19.95
N GLY A 214 29.54 -1.24 20.29
CA GLY A 214 30.29 -1.13 21.55
C GLY A 214 31.73 -1.71 21.68
N ASP A 215 32.41 -2.22 20.63
CA ASP A 215 33.89 -2.42 20.55
C ASP A 215 34.35 -2.82 19.11
N LEU A 216 35.60 -2.55 18.69
CA LEU A 216 35.95 -2.15 17.31
C LEU A 216 37.22 -2.80 16.65
N ALA A 217 37.35 -4.14 16.56
CA ALA A 217 38.54 -4.73 15.89
C ALA A 217 38.39 -6.05 15.07
N ALA A 218 37.19 -6.54 14.73
CA ALA A 218 36.97 -7.62 13.71
C ALA A 218 35.61 -7.52 12.98
N PHE A 219 35.48 -7.54 11.63
CA PHE A 219 34.32 -7.38 10.68
C PHE A 219 33.15 -8.37 10.86
N VAL A 220 32.46 -8.53 12.01
CA VAL A 220 31.77 -7.57 12.93
C VAL A 220 32.01 -6.05 12.79
N GLU A 221 33.22 -5.52 12.63
CA GLU A 221 33.75 -4.20 12.18
C GLU A 221 32.98 -3.41 11.10
N ALA A 222 31.93 -3.91 10.43
CA ALA A 222 30.95 -3.01 9.77
C ALA A 222 29.64 -2.83 10.53
N GLY A 223 29.31 -3.74 11.45
CA GLY A 223 28.14 -3.76 12.34
C GLY A 223 26.77 -3.68 11.66
N VAL A 224 26.64 -4.18 10.42
CA VAL A 224 25.33 -4.39 9.78
C VAL A 224 24.91 -5.84 9.97
N ASP A 225 23.75 -6.06 10.60
CA ASP A 225 23.20 -7.41 10.84
C ASP A 225 22.27 -7.91 9.73
N GLY A 226 21.90 -7.05 8.78
CA GLY A 226 20.96 -7.40 7.73
C GLY A 226 20.59 -6.30 6.75
N PHE A 227 19.72 -6.65 5.80
CA PHE A 227 19.22 -5.75 4.77
C PHE A 227 17.70 -5.84 4.59
N GLU A 228 17.09 -4.68 4.33
CA GLU A 228 15.75 -4.64 3.75
C GLU A 228 15.82 -4.97 2.26
N ILE A 229 15.16 -6.02 1.83
CA ILE A 229 15.13 -6.46 0.43
C ILE A 229 13.83 -6.07 -0.29
N VAL A 230 12.79 -5.72 0.48
CA VAL A 230 11.50 -5.24 -0.01
C VAL A 230 11.00 -4.18 0.96
N ASN A 231 10.69 -2.98 0.49
CA ASN A 231 10.17 -1.91 1.32
C ASN A 231 8.99 -1.23 0.58
N CYS A 232 7.87 -1.06 1.26
CA CYS A 232 6.63 -0.56 0.65
C CYS A 232 6.56 0.97 0.51
N ALA A 233 7.55 1.72 1.00
CA ALA A 233 7.62 3.15 0.73
C ALA A 233 7.77 3.41 -0.77
N PRO A 234 7.08 4.41 -1.34
CA PRO A 234 7.13 4.70 -2.77
C PRO A 234 8.56 4.92 -3.32
N LYS A 235 9.46 5.47 -2.51
CA LYS A 235 10.86 5.67 -2.90
C LYS A 235 11.63 4.34 -3.01
N ALA A 236 11.33 3.37 -2.16
CA ALA A 236 12.02 2.09 -2.09
C ALA A 236 11.41 1.01 -2.99
N LEU A 237 10.10 1.09 -3.29
CA LEU A 237 9.43 0.19 -4.25
C LEU A 237 10.11 0.15 -5.63
N GLY A 238 10.86 1.19 -6.00
CA GLY A 238 11.65 1.22 -7.23
C GLY A 238 12.90 0.33 -7.22
N PHE A 239 13.16 -0.45 -6.16
CA PHE A 239 14.38 -1.25 -6.05
C PHE A 239 14.39 -2.43 -7.04
N PRO A 240 15.30 -2.43 -8.03
CA PRO A 240 15.23 -3.34 -9.18
C PRO A 240 15.73 -4.74 -8.84
N ALA A 241 15.17 -5.77 -9.48
CA ALA A 241 15.51 -7.17 -9.22
C ALA A 241 17.02 -7.48 -9.32
N PRO A 242 17.79 -6.97 -10.30
CA PRO A 242 19.24 -7.20 -10.34
C PRO A 242 19.99 -6.62 -9.14
N ALA A 243 19.53 -5.51 -8.56
CA ALA A 243 20.15 -4.93 -7.36
C ALA A 243 19.78 -5.74 -6.12
N ARG A 244 18.50 -6.12 -5.99
CA ARG A 244 18.04 -7.03 -4.94
C ARG A 244 18.78 -8.37 -4.97
N GLY A 245 19.02 -8.93 -6.15
CA GLY A 245 19.80 -10.17 -6.31
C GLY A 245 21.23 -10.06 -5.77
N ARG A 246 21.90 -8.91 -5.93
CA ARG A 246 23.24 -8.66 -5.35
C ARG A 246 23.19 -8.59 -3.83
N VAL A 247 22.18 -7.93 -3.26
CA VAL A 247 21.98 -7.87 -1.80
C VAL A 247 21.71 -9.26 -1.22
N LEU A 248 20.85 -10.04 -1.89
CA LEU A 248 20.55 -11.42 -1.49
C LEU A 248 21.78 -12.32 -1.53
N GLN A 249 22.61 -12.18 -2.57
CA GLN A 249 23.86 -12.92 -2.66
C GLN A 249 24.80 -12.56 -1.51
N LEU A 250 25.00 -11.26 -1.24
CA LEU A 250 25.84 -10.80 -0.15
C LEU A 250 25.32 -11.28 1.21
N ALA A 251 24.01 -11.18 1.44
CA ALA A 251 23.41 -11.63 2.68
C ALA A 251 23.53 -13.14 2.88
N ALA A 252 23.39 -13.93 1.81
CA ALA A 252 23.58 -15.38 1.88
C ALA A 252 25.05 -15.77 2.13
N GLU A 253 26.01 -15.05 1.54
CA GLU A 253 27.45 -15.30 1.70
C GLU A 253 27.95 -14.98 3.12
N HIS A 254 27.32 -14.02 3.78
CA HIS A 254 27.71 -13.54 5.11
C HIS A 254 26.73 -13.92 6.24
N ASP A 255 25.74 -14.76 5.94
CA ASP A 255 24.66 -15.15 6.87
C ASP A 255 23.95 -13.96 7.53
N LEU A 256 23.67 -12.91 6.75
CA LEU A 256 23.01 -11.68 7.22
C LEU A 256 21.50 -11.82 7.13
N LEU A 257 20.78 -11.23 8.08
CA LEU A 257 19.33 -11.20 8.08
C LEU A 257 18.80 -10.47 6.83
N VAL A 258 17.74 -11.00 6.21
CA VAL A 258 16.99 -10.29 5.17
C VAL A 258 15.57 -10.05 5.64
N VAL A 259 15.09 -8.83 5.49
CA VAL A 259 13.75 -8.43 5.93
C VAL A 259 12.99 -7.68 4.84
N GLY A 260 11.68 -7.68 4.96
CA GLY A 260 10.78 -6.75 4.32
C GLY A 260 10.31 -5.69 5.31
N ALA A 261 9.95 -4.52 4.80
CA ALA A 261 9.49 -3.38 5.58
C ALA A 261 8.13 -2.90 5.05
N SER A 262 7.13 -2.79 5.92
CA SER A 262 5.91 -2.06 5.56
C SER A 262 6.21 -0.58 5.37
N ASP A 263 7.17 -0.05 6.13
CA ASP A 263 7.57 1.37 6.12
C ASP A 263 6.33 2.28 6.28
N ASN A 264 5.41 1.83 7.14
CA ASN A 264 4.11 2.46 7.27
C ASN A 264 4.22 3.75 8.09
N HIS A 265 3.75 4.84 7.49
CA HIS A 265 3.73 6.17 8.09
C HIS A 265 2.30 6.63 8.46
N GLY A 266 1.33 5.71 8.52
CA GLY A 266 -0.10 6.00 8.65
C GLY A 266 -0.79 6.39 7.35
N TRP A 267 -0.15 6.15 6.22
CA TRP A 267 -0.69 6.39 4.88
C TRP A 267 -0.95 5.06 4.18
N GLY A 268 -2.11 4.93 3.54
CA GLY A 268 -2.50 3.71 2.85
C GLY A 268 -3.00 2.61 3.78
N GLU A 269 -3.86 1.76 3.24
CA GLU A 269 -4.58 0.74 4.02
C GLU A 269 -3.96 -0.65 3.90
N VAL A 270 -3.02 -0.87 2.97
CA VAL A 270 -2.52 -2.20 2.61
C VAL A 270 -0.99 -2.26 2.61
N THR A 271 -0.41 -3.34 3.16
CA THR A 271 1.02 -3.64 3.02
C THR A 271 1.31 -4.45 1.76
N CYS A 272 2.53 -4.31 1.27
CA CYS A 272 3.06 -5.08 0.14
C CYS A 272 3.93 -6.28 0.58
N VAL A 273 4.30 -6.36 1.86
CA VAL A 273 5.27 -7.33 2.37
C VAL A 273 4.97 -7.75 3.81
N TRP A 274 5.41 -8.97 4.15
CA TRP A 274 5.40 -9.56 5.48
C TRP A 274 6.69 -10.35 5.71
N ASN A 275 7.05 -10.54 6.98
CA ASN A 275 8.17 -11.36 7.39
C ASN A 275 7.67 -12.53 8.23
N LEU A 276 8.16 -13.73 7.92
CA LEU A 276 7.89 -14.93 8.68
C LEU A 276 9.17 -15.30 9.42
N SER A 277 9.26 -14.81 10.65
CA SER A 277 10.45 -14.96 11.49
C SER A 277 10.39 -16.31 12.20
N SER A 278 11.45 -17.11 12.05
CA SER A 278 11.61 -18.39 12.72
C SER A 278 12.57 -18.24 13.91
N PRO A 279 12.11 -18.52 15.15
CA PRO A 279 12.98 -18.46 16.32
C PRO A 279 14.04 -19.58 16.35
N SER A 280 13.92 -20.56 15.45
CA SER A 280 14.82 -21.73 15.36
C SER A 280 16.01 -21.55 14.42
N ALA A 281 16.11 -20.39 13.75
CA ALA A 281 17.16 -20.09 12.79
C ALA A 281 17.83 -18.74 13.08
N HIS A 282 19.02 -18.55 12.53
CA HIS A 282 19.81 -17.32 12.63
C HIS A 282 20.17 -16.81 11.23
N GLY A 283 20.57 -15.54 11.17
CA GLY A 283 21.09 -14.93 9.95
C GLY A 283 20.11 -14.96 8.78
N PHE A 284 20.60 -15.35 7.61
CA PHE A 284 19.85 -15.33 6.36
C PHE A 284 18.62 -16.22 6.37
N ARG A 285 18.66 -17.31 7.15
CA ARG A 285 17.57 -18.29 7.25
C ARG A 285 16.60 -18.02 8.40
N ALA A 286 16.88 -17.03 9.24
CA ALA A 286 16.01 -16.66 10.36
C ALA A 286 14.67 -16.10 9.92
N ASN A 287 14.56 -15.64 8.66
CA ASN A 287 13.39 -14.95 8.19
C ASN A 287 13.06 -15.30 6.74
N ARG A 288 11.78 -15.42 6.44
CA ARG A 288 11.27 -15.51 5.07
C ARG A 288 10.47 -14.25 4.73
N VAL A 289 10.92 -13.52 3.72
CA VAL A 289 10.24 -12.31 3.25
C VAL A 289 9.22 -12.69 2.20
N VAL A 290 7.94 -12.46 2.49
CA VAL A 290 6.83 -12.78 1.60
C VAL A 290 6.21 -11.48 1.10
N ALA A 291 6.13 -11.30 -0.21
CA ALA A 291 5.70 -10.04 -0.82
C ALA A 291 4.63 -10.24 -1.90
N ARG A 292 3.87 -9.18 -2.17
CA ARG A 292 2.97 -9.10 -3.32
C ARG A 292 3.79 -8.90 -4.60
N PRO A 293 3.62 -9.73 -5.65
CA PRO A 293 4.41 -9.61 -6.88
C PRO A 293 4.32 -8.25 -7.57
N ILE A 294 3.16 -7.58 -7.50
CA ILE A 294 2.96 -6.25 -8.09
C ILE A 294 3.91 -5.19 -7.50
N ALA A 295 4.30 -5.33 -6.23
CA ALA A 295 5.25 -4.41 -5.58
C ALA A 295 6.68 -4.68 -6.05
N LEU A 296 7.08 -5.96 -6.13
CA LEU A 296 8.40 -6.34 -6.64
C LEU A 296 8.63 -5.91 -8.09
N ALA A 297 7.57 -5.92 -8.90
CA ALA A 297 7.64 -5.53 -10.30
C ALA A 297 7.90 -4.03 -10.49
N GLN A 298 7.71 -3.16 -9.49
CA GLN A 298 7.83 -1.71 -9.70
C GLN A 298 9.25 -1.28 -10.09
N GLY A 299 10.29 -1.97 -9.61
CA GLY A 299 11.68 -1.69 -9.96
C GLY A 299 12.12 -2.26 -11.32
N ASP A 300 11.33 -3.14 -11.93
CA ASP A 300 11.74 -3.88 -13.14
C ASP A 300 11.20 -3.25 -14.43
N TRP A 301 10.35 -2.23 -14.32
CA TRP A 301 9.70 -1.59 -15.47
C TRP A 301 10.01 -0.10 -15.51
N GLU A 302 10.40 0.38 -16.70
CA GLU A 302 10.60 1.79 -16.99
C GLU A 302 9.42 2.66 -16.54
N SER A 303 9.68 3.79 -15.89
CA SER A 303 8.66 4.58 -15.21
C SER A 303 7.52 5.02 -16.12
N TRP A 304 7.82 5.44 -17.35
CA TRP A 304 6.83 5.92 -18.33
C TRP A 304 5.80 4.86 -18.73
N THR A 305 6.12 3.57 -18.54
CA THR A 305 5.23 2.46 -18.88
C THR A 305 4.09 2.27 -17.87
N ALA A 306 4.14 2.96 -16.71
CA ALA A 306 3.20 2.78 -15.61
C ALA A 306 1.73 2.91 -16.04
N ALA A 307 1.44 3.78 -17.01
CA ALA A 307 0.08 4.03 -17.51
C ALA A 307 -0.64 2.75 -17.98
N TYR A 308 0.07 1.79 -18.58
CA TYR A 308 -0.52 0.54 -19.06
C TYR A 308 -0.05 -0.69 -18.26
N THR A 309 1.15 -0.65 -17.68
CA THR A 309 1.67 -1.77 -16.89
C THR A 309 1.03 -1.86 -15.51
N GLN A 310 0.69 -0.75 -14.85
CA GLN A 310 0.06 -0.82 -13.52
C GLN A 310 -1.34 -1.44 -13.57
N PRO A 311 -2.26 -1.01 -14.49
CA PRO A 311 -3.54 -1.69 -14.63
C PRO A 311 -3.37 -3.16 -15.06
N TRP A 312 -2.35 -3.47 -15.86
CA TRP A 312 -2.06 -4.85 -16.27
C TRP A 312 -1.63 -5.73 -15.10
N LEU A 313 -0.70 -5.27 -14.27
CA LEU A 313 -0.24 -5.98 -13.07
C LEU A 313 -1.38 -6.20 -12.08
N MET A 314 -2.20 -5.17 -11.83
CA MET A 314 -3.42 -5.29 -11.01
C MET A 314 -4.34 -6.39 -11.55
N LEU A 315 -4.61 -6.40 -12.86
CA LEU A 315 -5.46 -7.40 -13.48
C LEU A 315 -4.84 -8.82 -13.49
N GLN A 316 -3.52 -8.95 -13.40
CA GLN A 316 -2.86 -10.24 -13.25
C GLN A 316 -2.89 -10.73 -11.80
N SER A 317 -2.88 -9.85 -10.81
CA SER A 317 -2.91 -10.20 -9.38
C SER A 317 -4.29 -10.59 -8.85
N LEU A 318 -5.35 -10.44 -9.65
CA LEU A 318 -6.71 -10.82 -9.24
C LEU A 318 -6.86 -12.34 -9.07
N SER A 319 -7.36 -12.75 -7.92
CA SER A 319 -7.92 -14.07 -7.65
C SER A 319 -9.23 -14.29 -8.42
N TRP A 320 -9.71 -15.54 -8.45
CA TRP A 320 -10.96 -15.88 -9.11
C TRP A 320 -12.19 -15.22 -8.50
N SER A 321 -12.21 -15.01 -7.18
CA SER A 321 -13.34 -14.34 -6.51
C SER A 321 -13.38 -12.85 -6.85
N GLU A 322 -12.23 -12.16 -6.86
CA GLU A 322 -12.12 -10.77 -7.31
C GLU A 322 -12.52 -10.64 -8.79
N ARG A 323 -12.03 -11.52 -9.67
CA ARG A 323 -12.43 -11.57 -11.09
C ARG A 323 -13.94 -11.72 -11.25
N SER A 324 -14.56 -12.61 -10.48
CA SER A 324 -16.01 -12.82 -10.51
C SER A 324 -16.76 -11.57 -10.06
N SER A 325 -16.25 -10.86 -9.05
CA SER A 325 -16.78 -9.58 -8.59
C SER A 325 -16.67 -8.49 -9.67
N TRP A 326 -15.53 -8.36 -10.34
CA TRP A 326 -15.34 -7.45 -11.48
C TRP A 326 -16.37 -7.69 -12.58
N ILE A 327 -16.53 -8.94 -13.03
CA ILE A 327 -17.53 -9.29 -14.06
C ILE A 327 -18.94 -8.93 -13.58
N THR A 328 -19.26 -9.24 -12.33
CA THR A 328 -20.57 -8.93 -11.74
C THR A 328 -20.87 -7.44 -11.79
N TRP A 329 -19.93 -6.59 -11.36
CA TRP A 329 -20.10 -5.13 -11.41
C TRP A 329 -20.20 -4.59 -12.84
N ILE A 330 -19.41 -5.13 -13.78
CA ILE A 330 -19.52 -4.78 -15.20
C ILE A 330 -20.93 -5.09 -15.70
N VAL A 331 -21.45 -6.30 -15.43
CA VAL A 331 -22.81 -6.71 -15.82
C VAL A 331 -23.87 -5.82 -15.18
N VAL A 332 -23.77 -5.54 -13.88
CA VAL A 332 -24.71 -4.65 -13.17
C VAL A 332 -24.74 -3.26 -13.82
N ILE A 333 -23.57 -2.68 -14.12
CA ILE A 333 -23.48 -1.38 -14.79
C ILE A 333 -24.09 -1.43 -16.20
N LEU A 334 -23.81 -2.49 -16.97
CA LEU A 334 -24.35 -2.66 -18.32
C LEU A 334 -25.88 -2.81 -18.30
N ILE A 335 -26.41 -3.66 -17.42
CA ILE A 335 -27.86 -3.84 -17.22
C ILE A 335 -28.48 -2.49 -16.86
N TYR A 336 -27.94 -1.81 -15.85
CA TYR A 336 -28.42 -0.50 -15.41
C TYR A 336 -28.43 0.52 -16.55
N ARG A 337 -27.40 0.52 -17.41
CA ARG A 337 -27.31 1.42 -18.58
C ARG A 337 -28.23 1.01 -19.73
N SER A 338 -28.63 -0.25 -19.82
CA SER A 338 -29.56 -0.76 -20.85
C SER A 338 -31.03 -0.57 -20.51
N VAL A 339 -31.39 -0.29 -19.25
CA VAL A 339 -32.79 -0.03 -18.88
C VAL A 339 -33.26 1.26 -19.58
N PRO A 340 -34.32 1.21 -20.41
CA PRO A 340 -34.82 2.38 -21.11
C PRO A 340 -35.21 3.49 -20.14
N ARG A 341 -34.75 4.71 -20.39
CA ARG A 341 -35.25 5.90 -19.69
C ARG A 341 -36.69 6.15 -20.16
N ARG A 342 -37.60 6.44 -19.24
CA ARG A 342 -38.95 6.87 -19.62
C ARG A 342 -38.87 8.28 -20.21
N GLU A 343 -39.75 8.57 -21.17
CA GLU A 343 -39.89 9.91 -21.75
C GLU A 343 -40.03 10.96 -20.64
N GLY A 344 -39.20 12.01 -20.68
CA GLY A 344 -39.17 13.10 -19.70
C GLY A 344 -38.18 12.96 -18.54
N ASP A 345 -37.46 11.84 -18.38
CA ASP A 345 -36.41 11.73 -17.35
C ASP A 345 -35.14 12.50 -17.75
N ALA A 346 -34.75 13.50 -16.95
CA ALA A 346 -33.50 14.23 -17.12
C ALA A 346 -32.29 13.29 -17.03
N GLY A 347 -31.23 13.56 -17.79
CA GLY A 347 -30.00 12.77 -17.79
C GLY A 347 -29.26 12.85 -16.45
N GLY A 348 -29.55 11.93 -15.54
CA GLY A 348 -28.89 11.79 -14.24
C GLY A 348 -28.77 10.33 -13.80
N ILE A 349 -28.22 10.11 -12.61
CA ILE A 349 -28.14 8.80 -11.93
C ILE A 349 -29.59 8.37 -11.62
N GLY A 350 -30.19 7.67 -12.57
CA GLY A 350 -31.54 7.15 -12.54
C GLY A 350 -31.80 6.28 -11.32
N ILE A 351 -33.06 6.31 -10.87
CA ILE A 351 -33.62 5.59 -9.71
C ILE A 351 -33.25 6.20 -8.34
N LEU A 352 -31.98 6.49 -8.03
CA LEU A 352 -31.59 7.02 -6.70
C LEU A 352 -32.03 8.46 -6.43
N ALA A 353 -31.98 9.34 -7.45
CA ALA A 353 -32.46 10.72 -7.31
C ALA A 353 -33.97 10.83 -7.02
N ARG A 354 -34.77 9.80 -7.38
CA ARG A 354 -36.22 9.78 -7.12
C ARG A 354 -36.57 9.64 -5.64
N SER A 355 -35.81 8.84 -4.89
CA SER A 355 -36.11 8.60 -3.46
C SER A 355 -35.91 9.84 -2.60
N LEU A 356 -34.90 10.66 -2.91
CA LEU A 356 -34.58 11.87 -2.15
C LEU A 356 -35.53 13.02 -2.50
N SER A 357 -35.83 13.23 -3.78
CA SER A 357 -36.75 14.29 -4.22
C SER A 357 -38.18 14.06 -3.73
N LEU A 358 -38.68 12.82 -3.75
CA LEU A 358 -40.01 12.48 -3.23
C LEU A 358 -40.13 12.61 -1.70
N LYS A 359 -39.04 12.37 -0.95
CA LYS A 359 -39.00 12.58 0.51
C LYS A 359 -39.00 14.06 0.87
N ILE A 360 -38.22 14.88 0.16
CA ILE A 360 -38.17 16.32 0.38
C ILE A 360 -39.52 16.98 0.04
N LEU A 361 -40.18 16.57 -1.05
CA LEU A 361 -41.51 17.09 -1.40
C LEU A 361 -42.61 16.70 -0.41
N LYS A 362 -42.51 15.53 0.25
CA LYS A 362 -43.47 15.11 1.28
C LYS A 362 -43.31 15.86 2.61
N LEU A 363 -42.10 16.35 2.92
CA LEU A 363 -41.83 17.14 4.12
C LEU A 363 -42.27 18.62 3.98
N GLY A 364 -42.50 19.10 2.77
CA GLY A 364 -42.87 20.50 2.49
C GLY A 364 -44.37 20.80 2.38
N ARG A 365 -45.27 19.82 2.54
CA ARG A 365 -46.73 20.07 2.47
C ARG A 365 -47.31 20.35 3.86
N PRO A 366 -47.72 21.59 4.19
CA PRO A 366 -48.48 21.85 5.40
C PRO A 366 -49.84 21.12 5.34
N LYS A 367 -50.21 20.45 6.43
CA LYS A 367 -51.54 19.85 6.59
C LYS A 367 -52.58 20.96 6.52
N LYS A 368 -53.49 20.86 5.53
CA LYS A 368 -54.72 21.67 5.50
C LYS A 368 -55.52 21.35 6.76
N VAL A 369 -55.76 22.36 7.59
CA VAL A 369 -56.74 22.32 8.67
C VAL A 369 -58.11 22.53 8.04
N GLU A 370 -59.01 21.56 8.20
CA GLU A 370 -60.41 21.70 7.80
C GLU A 370 -61.17 22.53 8.85
N PRO A 371 -62.07 23.43 8.44
CA PRO A 371 -62.86 24.23 9.37
C PRO A 371 -63.99 23.38 9.97
N ALA A 372 -64.13 23.46 11.29
CA ALA A 372 -65.23 22.86 12.03
C ALA A 372 -66.56 23.54 11.70
N SER A 373 -67.59 22.74 11.47
CA SER A 373 -69.00 23.12 11.25
C SER A 373 -69.70 23.52 12.53
#